data_AF-A0A2K5ZI64-F1
#
_entry.id   AF-A0A2K5ZI64-F1
#
_cell.length_a   1.000
_cell.length_b   1.000
_cell.length_c   1.000
_cell.angle_alpha   90.00
_cell.angle_beta   90.00
_cell.angle_gamma   90.00
#
_symmetry.space_group_name_H-M   'P 1'
#
loop_
_entity.id
_entity.type
_entity.pdbx_description
1 polymer ?
#
loop_
_entity_poly.entity_id
_entity_poly.type
_entity_poly.pdbx_seq_one_letter_code
_entity_poly.pdbx_strand_id
1 'polypeptide(L)'
;MPEEVHHGEKEVETFAFQAEIAQLMSLIINTFYSNKEIFLQELISNASDALDKIHYESLTDPSKLDSGKELKIDIIPNTQERTLTLVDTGIGMTKADLTNNLGTIAKSRTKAGADISMIGQFGVGFYSAYLVAEKVVSSAGGSFTVHADHGEPIGRGTKVTLHLKEDHTEHLEERRVKEVVKKHCQLQRKRKRMIRQQNKDDEEKSKIKDVGSDEEDDSGKGKKKKTKKIKEKYIDQEELNKTKNPEDITQEEYGEFYKKYHLAVRHFSVEGQLEFRALLFIPHRAPFDLFENKKKKNNIKLYVHRVFIRDSCDELIPECLNFIRGVVDSENLPLNISQEMLQQNKILKVIHRNIVKKCLELFAELVEDKDNYKKFYEKFSKNLKLRIHKDSTNLCRLSELLCYHSSWSGDEMTSLSSCQLSFCGGSVEQLKEFDGKSLDLVTKEGLELPEDEEKKRMEERKAKFENLCKLMKEILDKKVEKVTISSRLVSSPCCIVTSTYSWTANMEQIMKAQALRVNSTMSYMMAKKHLEINPDHPIVETLQQKAEADKNDKAVKDLVVLPLETALLSSGFSLEDPQTHSNRIYCMIKLGLVAAEEHSAVVPDEIAPLEGDKDVSRMEEVD
;
A
#
# COMPACT_ATOMS: atom_id res chain seq x y z
N MET A 1 16.17 -32.40 75.50
CA MET A 1 15.78 -31.25 74.67
C MET A 1 16.59 -31.34 73.39
N PRO A 2 15.93 -31.37 72.23
CA PRO A 2 15.37 -30.14 71.67
C PRO A 2 13.84 -30.18 71.58
N GLU A 3 13.24 -29.04 71.87
CA GLU A 3 11.80 -28.77 71.71
C GLU A 3 11.45 -28.73 70.23
N GLU A 4 10.45 -29.52 69.84
CA GLU A 4 9.74 -29.31 68.58
C GLU A 4 9.06 -27.94 68.65
N VAL A 5 9.60 -26.99 67.88
CA VAL A 5 8.97 -25.70 67.67
C VAL A 5 7.72 -25.95 66.82
N HIS A 6 6.56 -26.13 67.47
CA HIS A 6 5.27 -25.97 66.81
C HIS A 6 5.20 -24.53 66.27
N HIS A 7 5.47 -24.37 64.98
CA HIS A 7 5.00 -23.20 64.24
C HIS A 7 3.48 -23.27 64.23
N GLY A 8 2.85 -22.59 65.18
CA GLY A 8 1.40 -22.39 65.19
C GLY A 8 0.98 -21.89 63.81
N GLU A 9 0.01 -22.57 63.21
CA GLU A 9 -0.63 -22.12 61.98
C GLU A 9 -1.07 -20.67 62.19
N LYS A 10 -0.42 -19.73 61.49
CA LYS A 10 -0.81 -18.32 61.55
C LYS A 10 -2.24 -18.24 61.04
N GLU A 11 -3.13 -17.61 61.80
CA GLU A 11 -4.50 -17.35 61.34
C GLU A 11 -4.44 -16.60 60.00
N VAL A 12 -4.92 -17.26 58.94
CA VAL A 12 -4.98 -16.68 57.60
C VAL A 12 -6.32 -15.98 57.45
N GLU A 13 -6.29 -14.66 57.56
CA GLU A 13 -7.45 -13.84 57.24
C GLU A 13 -7.56 -13.64 55.73
N THR A 14 -8.70 -14.01 55.16
CA THR A 14 -9.01 -13.84 53.74
C THR A 14 -9.99 -12.69 53.58
N PHE A 15 -9.60 -11.67 52.82
CA PHE A 15 -10.45 -10.54 52.47
C PHE A 15 -10.80 -10.58 50.98
N ALA A 16 -12.01 -10.14 50.64
CA ALA A 16 -12.39 -9.91 49.25
C ALA A 16 -11.73 -8.63 48.73
N PHE A 17 -11.37 -8.62 47.44
CA PHE A 17 -10.92 -7.40 46.77
C PHE A 17 -12.01 -6.32 46.81
N GLN A 18 -11.64 -5.11 47.22
CA GLN A 18 -12.50 -3.94 47.19
C GLN A 18 -12.11 -3.02 46.03
N ALA A 19 -13.08 -2.30 45.46
CA ALA A 19 -12.85 -1.35 44.38
C ALA A 19 -13.58 -0.03 44.67
N GLU A 20 -12.87 1.09 44.53
CA GLU A 20 -13.44 2.43 44.69
C GLU A 20 -14.14 2.84 43.38
N ILE A 21 -15.46 2.76 43.36
CA ILE A 21 -16.29 2.95 42.16
C ILE A 21 -16.11 4.35 41.54
N ALA A 22 -15.99 5.39 42.37
CA ALA A 22 -15.83 6.76 41.90
C ALA A 22 -14.51 6.96 41.12
N GLN A 23 -13.40 6.41 41.63
CA GLN A 23 -12.12 6.45 40.95
C GLN A 23 -12.10 5.54 39.72
N LEU A 24 -12.71 4.35 39.79
CA LEU A 24 -12.80 3.43 38.66
C LEU A 24 -13.58 4.05 37.48
N MET A 25 -14.68 4.74 37.77
CA MET A 25 -15.45 5.48 36.76
C MET A 25 -14.62 6.59 36.11
N SER A 26 -13.90 7.38 36.93
CA SER A 26 -12.99 8.40 36.41
C SER A 26 -11.89 7.80 35.53
N LEU A 27 -11.36 6.63 35.90
CA LEU A 27 -10.35 5.92 35.14
C LEU A 27 -10.89 5.43 33.79
N ILE A 28 -12.07 4.81 33.76
CA ILE A 28 -12.72 4.34 32.52
C ILE A 28 -12.96 5.52 31.57
N ILE A 29 -13.43 6.65 32.08
CA ILE A 29 -13.74 7.82 31.27
C ILE A 29 -12.45 8.50 30.79
N ASN A 30 -11.46 8.72 31.65
CA ASN A 30 -10.34 9.59 31.31
C ASN A 30 -9.10 8.86 30.77
N THR A 31 -8.97 7.55 30.98
CA THR A 31 -7.73 6.82 30.65
C THR A 31 -7.89 5.66 29.68
N PHE A 32 -9.08 5.05 29.59
CA PHE A 32 -9.26 3.86 28.75
C PHE A 32 -9.43 4.19 27.26
N TYR A 33 -9.96 5.36 26.93
CA TYR A 33 -10.24 5.75 25.56
C TYR A 33 -9.38 6.94 25.14
N SER A 34 -8.66 6.80 24.02
CA SER A 34 -7.87 7.89 23.45
C SER A 34 -8.70 8.74 22.48
N ASN A 35 -9.58 8.10 21.69
CA ASN A 35 -10.47 8.79 20.78
C ASN A 35 -11.88 8.92 21.38
N LYS A 36 -12.36 10.16 21.50
CA LYS A 36 -13.70 10.43 22.04
C LYS A 36 -14.83 9.98 21.11
N GLU A 37 -14.60 9.84 19.80
CA GLU A 37 -15.62 9.37 18.82
C GLU A 37 -16.15 7.95 19.11
N ILE A 38 -15.41 7.16 19.90
CA ILE A 38 -15.72 5.76 20.21
C ILE A 38 -17.07 5.58 20.92
N PHE A 39 -17.57 6.61 21.60
CA PHE A 39 -18.85 6.53 22.33
C PHE A 39 -20.01 6.09 21.42
N LEU A 40 -20.04 6.58 20.17
CA LEU A 40 -21.09 6.27 19.23
C LEU A 40 -20.96 4.84 18.70
N GLN A 41 -19.73 4.36 18.53
CA GLN A 41 -19.47 2.95 18.18
C GLN A 41 -19.97 2.01 19.28
N GLU A 42 -19.66 2.27 20.55
CA GLU A 42 -20.09 1.45 21.68
C GLU A 42 -21.62 1.44 21.83
N LEU A 43 -22.27 2.60 21.72
CA LEU A 43 -23.73 2.68 21.82
C LEU A 43 -24.44 1.97 20.66
N ILE A 44 -23.95 2.11 19.43
CA ILE A 44 -24.50 1.40 18.26
C ILE A 44 -24.28 -0.11 18.38
N SER A 45 -23.11 -0.55 18.86
CA SER A 45 -22.84 -1.98 19.11
C SER A 45 -23.80 -2.57 20.14
N ASN A 46 -24.05 -1.86 21.26
CA ASN A 46 -25.02 -2.29 22.26
C ASN A 46 -26.45 -2.37 21.69
N ALA A 47 -26.86 -1.39 20.90
CA ALA A 47 -28.13 -1.39 20.20
C ALA A 47 -28.24 -2.56 19.21
N SER A 48 -27.16 -2.88 18.48
CA SER A 48 -27.12 -4.04 17.59
C SER A 48 -27.28 -5.34 18.36
N ASP A 49 -26.51 -5.55 19.44
CA ASP A 49 -26.63 -6.74 20.29
C ASP A 49 -28.06 -6.93 20.83
N ALA A 50 -28.73 -5.83 21.21
CA ALA A 50 -30.13 -5.86 21.68
C ALA A 50 -31.12 -6.25 20.59
N LEU A 51 -30.89 -5.80 19.36
CA LEU A 51 -31.67 -6.14 18.18
C LEU A 51 -31.42 -7.59 17.71
N ASP A 52 -30.19 -8.12 17.90
CA ASP A 52 -29.87 -9.53 17.60
C ASP A 52 -30.54 -10.48 18.60
N LYS A 53 -30.60 -10.11 19.88
CA LYS A 53 -31.31 -10.86 20.92
C LYS A 53 -32.80 -11.02 20.60
N ILE A 54 -33.49 -9.93 20.29
CA ILE A 54 -34.92 -10.01 19.94
C ILE A 54 -35.16 -10.77 18.63
N HIS A 55 -34.25 -10.64 17.66
CA HIS A 55 -34.34 -11.42 16.43
C HIS A 55 -34.22 -12.92 16.73
N TYR A 56 -33.25 -13.33 17.54
CA TYR A 56 -33.07 -14.71 17.92
C TYR A 56 -34.28 -15.26 18.69
N GLU A 57 -34.78 -14.53 19.68
CA GLU A 57 -36.02 -14.91 20.38
C GLU A 57 -37.23 -14.98 19.45
N SER A 58 -37.27 -14.16 18.39
CA SER A 58 -38.35 -14.21 17.40
C SER A 58 -38.30 -15.44 16.48
N LEU A 59 -37.13 -16.09 16.35
CA LEU A 59 -37.01 -17.34 15.58
C LEU A 59 -37.68 -18.50 16.30
N THR A 60 -37.69 -18.48 17.64
CA THR A 60 -38.34 -19.50 18.47
C THR A 60 -39.76 -19.11 18.85
N ASP A 61 -40.05 -17.82 19.04
CA ASP A 61 -41.36 -17.29 19.38
C ASP A 61 -41.68 -16.02 18.56
N PRO A 62 -42.40 -16.14 17.43
CA PRO A 62 -42.76 -15.01 16.58
C PRO A 62 -43.57 -13.91 17.27
N SER A 63 -44.30 -14.23 18.37
CA SER A 63 -45.12 -13.26 19.10
C SER A 63 -44.29 -12.16 19.78
N LYS A 64 -42.99 -12.40 20.00
CA LYS A 64 -42.04 -11.40 20.53
C LYS A 64 -41.93 -10.14 19.66
N LEU A 65 -42.30 -10.22 18.39
CA LEU A 65 -42.30 -9.09 17.46
C LEU A 65 -43.64 -8.35 17.35
N ASP A 66 -44.69 -8.75 18.07
CA ASP A 66 -46.02 -8.13 17.98
C ASP A 66 -46.02 -6.66 18.46
N SER A 67 -45.14 -6.35 19.42
CA SER A 67 -44.90 -4.98 19.92
C SER A 67 -44.11 -4.09 18.95
N GLY A 68 -43.58 -4.66 17.85
CA GLY A 68 -42.85 -3.92 16.83
C GLY A 68 -42.03 -4.84 15.92
N LYS A 69 -42.41 -4.97 14.65
CA LYS A 69 -41.69 -5.84 13.69
C LYS A 69 -40.43 -5.20 13.10
N GLU A 70 -40.32 -3.88 13.17
CA GLU A 70 -39.19 -3.15 12.59
C GLU A 70 -37.97 -3.17 13.53
N LEU A 71 -36.84 -3.67 13.04
CA LEU A 71 -35.54 -3.69 13.73
C LEU A 71 -34.66 -2.56 13.22
N LYS A 72 -34.49 -1.50 14.02
CA LYS A 72 -33.78 -0.28 13.61
C LYS A 72 -33.06 0.42 14.76
N ILE A 73 -32.15 1.30 14.39
CA ILE A 73 -31.42 2.21 15.29
C ILE A 73 -31.58 3.64 14.74
N ASP A 74 -32.24 4.51 15.49
CA ASP A 74 -32.44 5.91 15.13
C ASP A 74 -31.46 6.80 15.91
N ILE A 75 -30.73 7.67 15.21
CA ILE A 75 -29.81 8.65 15.79
C ILE A 75 -30.40 10.05 15.56
N ILE A 76 -30.76 10.73 16.64
CA ILE A 76 -31.56 11.95 16.61
C ILE A 76 -30.78 13.06 17.33
N PRO A 77 -29.98 13.86 16.60
CA PRO A 77 -29.36 15.06 17.16
C PRO A 77 -30.41 16.17 17.38
N ASN A 78 -30.31 16.86 18.52
CA ASN A 78 -31.11 18.02 18.86
C ASN A 78 -30.19 19.17 19.31
N THR A 79 -30.04 20.16 18.44
CA THR A 79 -29.20 21.34 18.66
C THR A 79 -29.75 22.30 19.69
N GLN A 80 -31.08 22.35 19.90
CA GLN A 80 -31.71 23.26 20.86
C GLN A 80 -31.42 22.87 22.31
N GLU A 81 -31.51 21.57 22.60
CA GLU A 81 -31.30 21.02 23.95
C GLU A 81 -29.86 20.55 24.18
N ARG A 82 -28.98 20.67 23.16
CA ARG A 82 -27.63 20.08 23.13
C ARG A 82 -27.65 18.59 23.47
N THR A 83 -28.61 17.86 22.91
CA THR A 83 -28.76 16.42 23.17
C THR A 83 -28.60 15.58 21.91
N LEU A 84 -27.96 14.42 22.06
CA LEU A 84 -27.96 13.37 21.05
C LEU A 84 -28.74 12.16 21.58
N THR A 85 -29.83 11.80 20.90
CA THR A 85 -30.68 10.68 21.30
C THR A 85 -30.45 9.48 20.38
N LEU A 86 -30.16 8.32 20.96
CA LEU A 86 -30.14 7.03 20.29
C LEU A 86 -31.38 6.23 20.68
N VAL A 87 -32.12 5.72 19.71
CA VAL A 87 -33.29 4.86 19.94
C VAL A 87 -33.08 3.54 19.22
N ASP A 88 -33.08 2.43 19.95
CA ASP A 88 -33.07 1.09 19.37
C ASP A 88 -34.43 0.42 19.60
N THR A 89 -34.85 -0.42 18.65
CA THR A 89 -36.07 -1.25 18.77
C THR A 89 -35.76 -2.68 19.21
N GLY A 90 -34.66 -2.88 19.95
CA GLY A 90 -34.18 -4.17 20.44
C GLY A 90 -35.04 -4.76 21.56
N ILE A 91 -34.50 -5.75 22.28
CA ILE A 91 -35.24 -6.42 23.37
C ILE A 91 -35.55 -5.50 24.57
N GLY A 92 -34.76 -4.45 24.79
CA GLY A 92 -34.88 -3.56 25.94
C GLY A 92 -34.32 -4.16 27.25
N MET A 93 -34.56 -3.47 28.36
CA MET A 93 -34.11 -3.86 29.70
C MET A 93 -35.24 -3.74 30.72
N THR A 94 -35.38 -4.72 31.62
CA THR A 94 -36.30 -4.62 32.75
C THR A 94 -35.73 -3.75 33.87
N LYS A 95 -36.55 -3.31 34.83
CA LYS A 95 -36.08 -2.56 36.01
C LYS A 95 -34.93 -3.29 36.75
N ALA A 96 -35.00 -4.60 36.86
CA ALA A 96 -33.96 -5.41 37.47
C ALA A 96 -32.67 -5.43 36.63
N ASP A 97 -32.78 -5.39 35.30
CA ASP A 97 -31.62 -5.35 34.41
C ASP A 97 -30.91 -4.01 34.44
N LEU A 98 -31.66 -2.93 34.60
CA LEU A 98 -31.12 -1.59 34.78
C LEU A 98 -30.27 -1.52 36.05
N THR A 99 -30.77 -2.07 37.17
CA THR A 99 -30.00 -2.08 38.42
C THR A 99 -28.83 -3.05 38.37
N ASN A 100 -29.02 -4.25 37.81
CA ASN A 100 -28.05 -5.35 37.94
C ASN A 100 -26.99 -5.40 36.84
N ASN A 101 -27.22 -4.76 35.69
CA ASN A 101 -26.29 -4.78 34.55
C ASN A 101 -25.82 -3.36 34.22
N LEU A 102 -26.73 -2.40 34.06
CA LEU A 102 -26.36 -1.04 33.69
C LEU A 102 -25.72 -0.28 34.85
N GLY A 103 -26.15 -0.56 36.09
CA GLY A 103 -25.59 0.00 37.32
C GLY A 103 -24.36 -0.73 37.88
N THR A 104 -23.90 -1.83 37.25
CA THR A 104 -22.76 -2.62 37.73
C THR A 104 -21.62 -2.58 36.71
N ILE A 105 -20.44 -2.09 37.12
CA ILE A 105 -19.26 -2.03 36.25
C ILE A 105 -18.71 -3.45 36.02
N ALA A 106 -18.22 -3.72 34.80
CA ALA A 106 -17.63 -5.00 34.39
C ALA A 106 -18.61 -6.20 34.37
N LYS A 107 -19.92 -5.92 34.28
CA LYS A 107 -20.96 -6.94 34.17
C LYS A 107 -21.72 -6.79 32.86
N SER A 108 -21.59 -7.78 31.99
CA SER A 108 -22.28 -7.80 30.69
C SER A 108 -23.26 -8.97 30.61
N ARG A 109 -24.50 -8.67 30.21
CA ARG A 109 -25.56 -9.65 29.91
C ARG A 109 -25.21 -10.56 28.73
N THR A 110 -24.25 -10.14 27.93
CA THR A 110 -23.84 -10.73 26.65
C THR A 110 -22.99 -12.00 26.83
N LYS A 111 -22.50 -12.28 28.04
CA LYS A 111 -21.73 -13.50 28.36
C LYS A 111 -22.59 -14.75 28.58
N ALA A 112 -23.91 -14.64 28.67
CA ALA A 112 -24.79 -15.70 29.19
C ALA A 112 -25.63 -16.45 28.14
N GLY A 113 -25.36 -16.31 26.84
CA GLY A 113 -26.10 -16.98 25.75
C GLY A 113 -25.21 -17.76 24.79
N ALA A 114 -25.63 -18.97 24.41
CA ALA A 114 -24.92 -19.84 23.46
C ALA A 114 -25.05 -19.35 21.99
N ASP A 115 -24.01 -19.63 21.18
CA ASP A 115 -23.94 -19.55 19.70
C ASP A 115 -24.25 -18.24 18.97
N ILE A 116 -24.22 -17.09 19.65
CA ILE A 116 -24.41 -15.79 19.00
C ILE A 116 -23.12 -14.97 19.08
N SER A 117 -22.55 -14.61 17.93
CA SER A 117 -21.44 -13.66 17.76
C SER A 117 -21.88 -12.28 18.28
N MET A 118 -21.70 -12.05 19.58
CA MET A 118 -22.06 -10.80 20.27
C MET A 118 -20.82 -10.01 20.67
N ILE A 119 -20.89 -8.69 20.52
CA ILE A 119 -19.72 -7.80 20.56
C ILE A 119 -19.34 -7.41 22.01
N GLY A 120 -20.32 -7.13 22.87
CA GLY A 120 -20.09 -6.49 24.17
C GLY A 120 -19.62 -7.42 25.30
N GLN A 121 -18.34 -7.80 25.36
CA GLN A 121 -17.81 -8.73 26.38
C GLN A 121 -17.36 -8.07 27.71
N PHE A 122 -16.95 -6.80 27.71
CA PHE A 122 -16.29 -6.19 28.88
C PHE A 122 -17.25 -5.58 29.90
N GLY A 123 -18.46 -5.16 29.50
CA GLY A 123 -19.42 -4.53 30.43
C GLY A 123 -19.02 -3.14 30.93
N VAL A 124 -18.20 -2.41 30.14
CA VAL A 124 -17.78 -1.02 30.44
C VAL A 124 -18.09 -0.03 29.32
N GLY A 125 -18.38 -0.51 28.10
CA GLY A 125 -18.56 0.31 26.90
C GLY A 125 -19.66 1.37 27.01
N PHE A 126 -20.74 1.10 27.76
CA PHE A 126 -21.81 2.08 27.99
C PHE A 126 -21.29 3.38 28.62
N TYR A 127 -20.31 3.29 29.53
CA TYR A 127 -19.79 4.45 30.24
C TYR A 127 -18.91 5.37 29.37
N SER A 128 -18.50 4.91 28.18
CA SER A 128 -17.84 5.77 27.18
C SER A 128 -18.71 6.95 26.74
N ALA A 129 -20.04 6.88 26.93
CA ALA A 129 -20.96 7.99 26.70
C ALA A 129 -20.57 9.27 27.50
N TYR A 130 -20.00 9.11 28.70
CA TYR A 130 -19.55 10.22 29.55
C TYR A 130 -18.26 10.92 29.07
N LEU A 131 -17.60 10.38 28.02
CA LEU A 131 -16.51 11.08 27.33
C LEU A 131 -17.00 12.43 26.79
N VAL A 132 -18.18 12.41 26.15
CA VAL A 132 -18.76 13.55 25.44
C VAL A 132 -20.00 14.14 26.12
N ALA A 133 -20.65 13.38 27.01
CA ALA A 133 -21.85 13.80 27.71
C ALA A 133 -21.57 14.21 29.17
N GLU A 134 -22.24 15.27 29.64
CA GLU A 134 -22.29 15.65 31.06
C GLU A 134 -23.27 14.77 31.83
N LYS A 135 -24.40 14.46 31.19
CA LYS A 135 -25.47 13.66 31.76
C LYS A 135 -25.96 12.69 30.71
N VAL A 136 -25.99 11.42 31.06
CA VAL A 136 -26.64 10.41 30.25
C VAL A 136 -27.98 10.13 30.89
N VAL A 137 -29.05 10.62 30.27
CA VAL A 137 -30.40 10.12 30.51
C VAL A 137 -30.57 8.88 29.66
N SER A 138 -29.82 7.87 30.04
CA SER A 138 -30.42 6.57 30.19
C SER A 138 -30.92 6.53 31.64
N SER A 139 -31.52 5.44 32.02
CA SER A 139 -31.24 4.93 33.35
C SER A 139 -29.70 4.83 33.66
N ALA A 140 -28.95 5.90 34.04
CA ALA A 140 -27.84 5.95 35.04
C ALA A 140 -26.52 6.78 34.82
N GLY A 141 -26.03 7.43 35.93
CA GLY A 141 -24.61 7.80 36.25
C GLY A 141 -24.32 8.31 37.70
N GLY A 142 -23.18 7.91 38.31
CA GLY A 142 -22.61 8.35 39.62
C GLY A 142 -23.26 7.72 40.86
N SER A 143 -24.48 8.15 41.13
CA SER A 143 -25.53 7.37 41.76
C SER A 143 -26.71 7.48 40.80
N PHE A 144 -27.31 6.37 40.42
CA PHE A 144 -28.38 6.41 39.41
C PHE A 144 -29.75 6.32 40.04
N THR A 145 -30.69 7.05 39.45
CA THR A 145 -32.10 7.00 39.83
C THR A 145 -32.87 6.25 38.76
N VAL A 146 -33.72 5.32 39.19
CA VAL A 146 -34.64 4.60 38.31
C VAL A 146 -36.06 5.03 38.69
N HIS A 147 -36.75 5.65 37.75
CA HIS A 147 -38.14 6.07 37.89
C HIS A 147 -38.99 5.45 36.78
N ALA A 148 -40.30 5.36 37.02
CA ALA A 148 -41.23 5.03 35.95
C ALA A 148 -41.25 6.19 34.95
N ASP A 149 -41.13 5.88 33.66
CA ASP A 149 -41.26 6.89 32.62
C ASP A 149 -42.74 7.30 32.50
N HIS A 150 -42.98 8.60 32.40
CA HIS A 150 -44.31 9.20 32.21
C HIS A 150 -44.42 9.90 30.85
N GLY A 151 -43.40 9.77 29.99
CA GLY A 151 -43.36 10.32 28.64
C GLY A 151 -44.05 9.44 27.58
N GLU A 152 -43.67 9.67 26.32
CA GLU A 152 -44.20 8.89 25.18
C GLU A 152 -43.80 7.42 25.28
N PRO A 153 -44.74 6.48 25.12
CA PRO A 153 -44.45 5.06 25.19
C PRO A 153 -43.54 4.61 24.04
N ILE A 154 -42.39 4.02 24.39
CA ILE A 154 -41.36 3.56 23.44
C ILE A 154 -41.76 2.22 22.78
N GLY A 155 -42.73 1.49 23.35
CA GLY A 155 -43.19 0.19 22.86
C GLY A 155 -42.21 -0.93 23.18
N ARG A 156 -41.04 -0.96 22.52
CA ARG A 156 -39.96 -1.94 22.74
C ARG A 156 -38.58 -1.32 22.45
N GLY A 157 -37.58 -1.72 23.22
CA GLY A 157 -36.18 -1.32 23.05
C GLY A 157 -35.73 -0.29 24.08
N THR A 158 -34.75 0.55 23.73
CA THR A 158 -34.16 1.54 24.64
C THR A 158 -34.03 2.91 23.98
N LYS A 159 -34.21 3.97 24.77
CA LYS A 159 -33.90 5.35 24.40
C LYS A 159 -32.78 5.86 25.29
N VAL A 160 -31.65 6.19 24.69
CA VAL A 160 -30.49 6.78 25.38
C VAL A 160 -30.37 8.24 24.95
N THR A 161 -30.51 9.16 25.90
CA THR A 161 -30.37 10.59 25.65
C THR A 161 -29.08 11.11 26.28
N LEU A 162 -28.16 11.58 25.45
CA LEU A 162 -26.89 12.15 25.86
C LEU A 162 -27.02 13.67 25.92
N HIS A 163 -26.86 14.28 27.09
CA HIS A 163 -26.68 15.73 27.22
C HIS A 163 -25.20 16.04 27.02
N LEU A 164 -24.86 16.60 25.85
CA LEU A 164 -23.48 16.82 25.45
C LEU A 164 -22.85 17.99 26.21
N LYS A 165 -21.55 17.87 26.49
CA LYS A 165 -20.72 18.96 27.00
C LYS A 165 -20.65 20.10 25.98
N GLU A 166 -20.38 21.32 26.45
CA GLU A 166 -20.36 22.51 25.59
C GLU A 166 -19.31 22.42 24.47
N ASP A 167 -18.19 21.76 24.74
CA ASP A 167 -17.07 21.55 23.81
C ASP A 167 -17.29 20.39 22.82
N HIS A 168 -18.40 19.66 22.92
CA HIS A 168 -18.69 18.46 22.14
C HIS A 168 -19.91 18.60 21.21
N THR A 169 -20.31 19.82 20.90
CA THR A 169 -21.43 20.12 19.99
C THR A 169 -21.19 19.69 18.54
N GLU A 170 -19.94 19.44 18.13
CA GLU A 170 -19.60 18.87 16.81
C GLU A 170 -20.33 17.56 16.51
N HIS A 171 -20.66 16.77 17.54
CA HIS A 171 -21.37 15.49 17.39
C HIS A 171 -22.87 15.66 17.12
N LEU A 172 -23.40 16.88 17.09
CA LEU A 172 -24.77 17.19 16.66
C LEU A 172 -24.86 17.45 15.14
N GLU A 173 -23.72 17.68 14.48
CA GLU A 173 -23.66 17.90 13.04
C GLU A 173 -23.90 16.61 12.25
N GLU A 174 -24.76 16.67 11.24
CA GLU A 174 -25.07 15.52 10.38
C GLU A 174 -23.82 14.89 9.77
N ARG A 175 -22.92 15.76 9.32
CA ARG A 175 -21.68 15.37 8.66
C ARG A 175 -20.82 14.54 9.60
N ARG A 176 -20.64 15.03 10.83
CA ARG A 176 -19.81 14.37 11.85
C ARG A 176 -20.38 13.02 12.25
N VAL A 177 -21.68 12.95 12.54
CA VAL A 177 -22.36 11.69 12.89
C VAL A 177 -22.21 10.67 11.75
N LYS A 178 -22.42 11.10 10.50
CA LYS A 178 -22.23 10.23 9.33
C LYS A 178 -20.80 9.76 9.17
N GLU A 179 -19.82 10.64 9.38
CA GLU A 179 -18.41 10.27 9.31
C GLU A 179 -18.06 9.20 10.35
N VAL A 180 -18.51 9.35 11.60
CA VAL A 180 -18.27 8.39 12.68
C VAL A 180 -18.98 7.06 12.41
N VAL A 181 -20.27 7.08 12.06
CA VAL A 181 -21.03 5.86 11.71
C VAL A 181 -20.42 5.16 10.49
N LYS A 182 -20.04 5.92 9.47
CA LYS A 182 -19.37 5.38 8.28
C LYS A 182 -17.98 4.84 8.61
N LYS A 183 -17.27 5.37 9.59
CA LYS A 183 -15.94 4.88 9.94
C LYS A 183 -16.01 3.58 10.75
N HIS A 184 -16.91 3.52 11.73
CA HIS A 184 -16.89 2.47 12.76
C HIS A 184 -17.91 1.34 12.55
N CYS A 185 -18.99 1.59 11.80
CA CYS A 185 -20.14 0.66 11.74
C CYS A 185 -20.39 0.09 10.34
N GLN A 186 -19.38 0.04 9.46
CA GLN A 186 -19.52 -0.37 8.04
C GLN A 186 -19.98 -1.82 7.85
N LEU A 187 -19.58 -2.75 8.73
CA LEU A 187 -19.81 -4.19 8.55
C LEU A 187 -20.91 -4.79 9.44
N GLN A 188 -21.54 -3.99 10.30
CA GLN A 188 -22.62 -4.49 11.15
C GLN A 188 -23.84 -4.92 10.31
N ARG A 189 -24.59 -5.93 10.78
CA ARG A 189 -25.76 -6.51 10.06
C ARG A 189 -26.74 -5.41 9.61
N LYS A 190 -27.31 -5.58 8.41
CA LYS A 190 -28.36 -4.70 7.84
C LYS A 190 -29.46 -4.48 8.87
N ARG A 191 -29.53 -3.27 9.42
CA ARG A 191 -30.68 -2.75 10.16
C ARG A 191 -30.88 -1.32 9.72
N LYS A 192 -32.14 -0.91 9.58
CA LYS A 192 -32.43 0.47 9.16
C LYS A 192 -31.80 1.42 10.17
N ARG A 193 -30.97 2.33 9.68
CA ARG A 193 -30.39 3.41 10.46
C ARG A 193 -30.97 4.71 9.97
N MET A 194 -31.71 5.40 10.84
CA MET A 194 -32.32 6.68 10.49
C MET A 194 -31.61 7.79 11.24
N ILE A 195 -31.09 8.76 10.50
CA ILE A 195 -30.68 10.03 11.10
C ILE A 195 -31.83 11.00 10.90
N ARG A 196 -32.43 11.47 12.00
CA ARG A 196 -33.53 12.44 11.98
C ARG A 196 -33.03 13.79 12.49
N GLN A 197 -33.09 14.82 11.65
CA GLN A 197 -32.80 16.19 12.07
C GLN A 197 -34.09 16.97 12.25
N GLN A 198 -34.22 17.62 13.42
CA GLN A 198 -35.28 18.59 13.67
C GLN A 198 -34.75 20.00 13.40
N ASN A 199 -34.97 20.53 12.20
CA ASN A 199 -34.73 21.95 11.92
C ASN A 199 -36.02 22.76 12.16
N LYS A 200 -35.88 23.94 12.78
CA LYS A 200 -36.85 25.03 12.65
C LYS A 200 -36.31 25.93 11.55
N ASP A 201 -36.94 25.94 10.38
CA ASP A 201 -36.62 26.93 9.36
C ASP A 201 -37.25 28.27 9.81
N ASP A 202 -36.40 29.27 10.09
CA ASP A 202 -36.78 30.69 10.05
C ASP A 202 -36.68 31.15 8.59
N GLU A 203 -37.72 31.84 8.10
CA GLU A 203 -37.92 32.19 6.68
C GLU A 203 -36.77 33.00 6.06
N GLU A 204 -36.08 32.34 5.13
CA GLU A 204 -35.64 32.74 3.78
C GLU A 204 -35.17 34.18 3.48
N LYS A 205 -33.86 34.30 3.19
CA LYS A 205 -33.29 35.33 2.32
C LYS A 205 -33.34 34.89 0.85
N SER A 206 -33.90 35.79 0.03
CA SER A 206 -33.57 36.10 -1.38
C SER A 206 -34.07 35.21 -2.54
N LYS A 207 -34.89 35.81 -3.43
CA LYS A 207 -34.45 36.19 -4.78
C LYS A 207 -35.34 37.26 -5.41
N ILE A 208 -34.70 38.36 -5.79
CA ILE A 208 -35.21 39.39 -6.71
C ILE A 208 -35.36 38.74 -8.10
N LYS A 209 -36.55 38.86 -8.68
CA LYS A 209 -36.79 38.89 -10.13
C LYS A 209 -37.91 39.90 -10.39
N ASP A 210 -37.53 41.04 -10.94
CA ASP A 210 -38.41 41.88 -11.74
C ASP A 210 -38.88 41.08 -12.97
N VAL A 211 -40.19 41.02 -13.20
CA VAL A 211 -40.94 41.54 -14.36
C VAL A 211 -42.42 41.29 -14.05
N GLY A 212 -43.23 42.36 -14.07
CA GLY A 212 -44.63 42.35 -13.66
C GLY A 212 -45.65 41.98 -14.73
N SER A 213 -46.87 41.70 -14.27
CA SER A 213 -48.18 42.17 -14.79
C SER A 213 -49.31 41.59 -13.91
N ASP A 214 -50.02 42.47 -13.19
CA ASP A 214 -51.50 42.66 -13.03
C ASP A 214 -52.42 41.41 -13.20
N GLU A 215 -53.48 41.13 -12.42
CA GLU A 215 -54.38 41.87 -11.50
C GLU A 215 -55.25 40.85 -10.70
N GLU A 216 -55.72 41.24 -9.50
CA GLU A 216 -56.98 40.92 -8.73
C GLU A 216 -57.48 39.43 -8.62
N ASP A 217 -58.06 38.89 -7.53
CA ASP A 217 -58.75 39.41 -6.35
C ASP A 217 -58.94 38.29 -5.26
N ASP A 218 -59.37 38.71 -4.08
CA ASP A 218 -60.17 38.00 -3.06
C ASP A 218 -59.54 37.11 -1.95
N SER A 219 -60.31 37.07 -0.87
CA SER A 219 -60.00 37.09 0.54
C SER A 219 -60.02 35.71 1.22
N GLY A 220 -59.24 35.56 2.30
CA GLY A 220 -59.30 34.35 3.14
C GLY A 220 -58.27 34.29 4.26
N LYS A 221 -58.55 34.94 5.39
CA LYS A 221 -57.81 34.76 6.65
C LYS A 221 -57.95 33.31 7.15
N GLY A 222 -56.88 32.52 7.03
CA GLY A 222 -56.72 31.25 7.74
C GLY A 222 -55.31 31.14 8.33
N LYS A 223 -55.17 31.24 9.66
CA LYS A 223 -53.91 30.94 10.38
C LYS A 223 -53.49 29.49 10.09
N LYS A 224 -52.56 29.29 9.14
CA LYS A 224 -51.91 28.00 8.91
C LYS A 224 -50.96 27.71 10.07
N LYS A 225 -51.26 26.66 10.83
CA LYS A 225 -50.42 26.10 11.90
C LYS A 225 -49.06 25.71 11.29
N LYS A 226 -47.98 26.37 11.72
CA LYS A 226 -46.59 26.07 11.29
C LYS A 226 -46.33 24.56 11.46
N THR A 227 -46.22 23.83 10.36
CA THR A 227 -45.91 22.40 10.35
C THR A 227 -44.39 22.25 10.39
N LYS A 228 -43.83 21.64 11.45
CA LYS A 228 -42.40 21.29 11.52
C LYS A 228 -42.08 20.34 10.36
N LYS A 229 -41.18 20.74 9.45
CA LYS A 229 -40.67 19.87 8.39
C LYS A 229 -39.50 19.05 8.96
N ILE A 230 -39.75 17.79 9.31
CA ILE A 230 -38.69 16.85 9.71
C ILE A 230 -38.03 16.34 8.43
N LYS A 231 -36.74 16.59 8.24
CA LYS A 231 -35.96 15.96 7.17
C LYS A 231 -35.55 14.57 7.65
N GLU A 232 -36.20 13.55 7.10
CA GLU A 232 -35.84 12.15 7.32
C GLU A 232 -34.88 11.71 6.20
N LYS A 233 -33.70 11.22 6.59
CA LYS A 233 -32.75 10.65 5.63
C LYS A 233 -32.37 9.24 6.06
N TYR A 234 -32.71 8.28 5.21
CA TYR A 234 -32.37 6.88 5.38
C TYR A 234 -30.91 6.66 4.97
N ILE A 235 -30.13 6.05 5.84
CA ILE A 235 -28.86 5.45 5.46
C ILE A 235 -29.13 3.95 5.33
N ASP A 236 -29.56 3.54 4.15
CA ASP A 236 -29.55 2.12 3.80
C ASP A 236 -28.11 1.77 3.41
N GLN A 237 -27.44 0.98 4.25
CA GLN A 237 -26.14 0.43 3.88
C GLN A 237 -26.41 -0.84 3.07
N GLU A 238 -26.01 -0.81 1.79
CA GLU A 238 -26.05 -1.95 0.89
C GLU A 238 -25.40 -3.20 1.49
N GLU A 239 -25.89 -4.35 1.05
CA GLU A 239 -25.51 -5.66 1.54
C GLU A 239 -24.01 -5.88 1.49
N LEU A 240 -23.47 -6.26 2.64
CA LEU A 240 -22.13 -6.78 2.70
C LEU A 240 -22.21 -8.29 2.50
N ASN A 241 -21.77 -8.71 1.32
CA ASN A 241 -21.90 -10.04 0.71
C ASN A 241 -21.31 -11.24 1.49
N LYS A 242 -21.31 -11.28 2.82
CA LYS A 242 -20.52 -12.29 3.57
C LYS A 242 -21.19 -12.92 4.78
N THR A 243 -22.16 -13.78 4.46
CA THR A 243 -22.27 -15.12 5.06
C THR A 243 -22.31 -16.23 3.99
N LYS A 244 -22.31 -15.87 2.70
CA LYS A 244 -22.28 -16.80 1.56
C LYS A 244 -20.90 -17.44 1.40
N ASN A 245 -20.86 -18.68 0.95
CA ASN A 245 -19.60 -19.33 0.61
C ASN A 245 -18.96 -18.60 -0.59
N PRO A 246 -17.62 -18.62 -0.74
CA PRO A 246 -16.96 -18.00 -1.88
C PRO A 246 -17.53 -18.43 -3.24
N GLU A 247 -18.06 -19.65 -3.31
CA GLU A 247 -18.68 -20.29 -4.48
C GLU A 247 -20.04 -19.69 -4.86
N ASP A 248 -20.76 -19.08 -3.90
CA ASP A 248 -22.11 -18.54 -4.11
C ASP A 248 -22.10 -17.04 -4.47
N ILE A 249 -20.91 -16.45 -4.69
CA ILE A 249 -20.73 -15.01 -4.92
C ILE A 249 -20.24 -14.78 -6.35
N THR A 250 -21.01 -14.03 -7.11
CA THR A 250 -20.69 -13.64 -8.49
C THR A 250 -19.60 -12.56 -8.54
N GLN A 251 -18.92 -12.44 -9.68
CA GLN A 251 -17.91 -11.39 -9.89
C GLN A 251 -18.51 -9.97 -9.85
N GLU A 252 -19.77 -9.83 -10.27
CA GLU A 252 -20.55 -8.59 -10.20
C GLU A 252 -20.81 -8.21 -8.73
N GLU A 253 -21.24 -9.16 -7.90
CA GLU A 253 -21.40 -8.98 -6.44
C GLU A 253 -20.09 -8.58 -5.74
N TYR A 254 -18.93 -9.05 -6.21
CA TYR A 254 -17.62 -8.58 -5.72
C TYR A 254 -17.31 -7.14 -6.19
N GLY A 255 -17.67 -6.81 -7.43
CA GLY A 255 -17.49 -5.48 -8.03
C GLY A 255 -18.40 -4.40 -7.45
N GLU A 256 -19.58 -4.76 -6.92
CA GLU A 256 -20.45 -3.83 -6.20
C GLU A 256 -19.92 -3.50 -4.80
N PHE A 257 -19.36 -4.50 -4.11
CA PHE A 257 -18.80 -4.33 -2.76
C PHE A 257 -17.66 -3.29 -2.73
N TYR A 258 -16.78 -3.36 -3.71
CA TYR A 258 -15.76 -2.34 -3.93
C TYR A 258 -16.21 -1.55 -5.15
N LYS A 259 -16.91 -0.40 -4.97
CA LYS A 259 -17.45 0.53 -6.03
C LYS A 259 -16.44 1.04 -7.08
N LYS A 260 -15.36 0.30 -7.32
CA LYS A 260 -14.23 0.49 -8.21
C LYS A 260 -13.80 -0.88 -8.73
N TYR A 261 -13.71 -1.00 -10.05
CA TYR A 261 -13.15 -2.14 -10.78
C TYR A 261 -11.85 -2.69 -10.14
N HIS A 262 -11.88 -3.95 -9.70
CA HIS A 262 -10.71 -4.71 -9.29
C HIS A 262 -10.14 -5.50 -10.47
N LEU A 263 -8.84 -5.75 -10.46
CA LEU A 263 -8.17 -6.62 -11.41
C LEU A 263 -8.34 -8.09 -11.02
N ALA A 264 -8.21 -8.38 -9.72
CA ALA A 264 -8.39 -9.71 -9.17
C ALA A 264 -8.85 -9.62 -7.72
N VAL A 265 -9.53 -10.67 -7.25
CA VAL A 265 -10.07 -10.79 -5.90
C VAL A 265 -9.70 -12.16 -5.33
N ARG A 266 -9.38 -12.20 -4.03
CA ARG A 266 -9.18 -13.42 -3.26
C ARG A 266 -10.04 -13.39 -2.02
N HIS A 267 -10.98 -14.31 -1.95
CA HIS A 267 -11.79 -14.56 -0.75
C HIS A 267 -11.30 -15.84 -0.10
N PHE A 268 -10.95 -15.80 1.19
CA PHE A 268 -10.56 -17.00 1.92
C PHE A 268 -10.97 -16.92 3.39
N SER A 269 -11.15 -18.09 4.00
CA SER A 269 -11.27 -18.29 5.44
C SER A 269 -10.06 -19.06 5.96
N VAL A 270 -9.72 -18.84 7.23
CA VAL A 270 -8.76 -19.64 7.99
C VAL A 270 -9.50 -20.15 9.21
N GLU A 271 -9.44 -21.45 9.43
CA GLU A 271 -10.07 -22.16 10.55
C GLU A 271 -8.98 -22.75 11.47
N GLY A 272 -9.30 -22.96 12.74
CA GLY A 272 -8.37 -23.52 13.73
C GLY A 272 -8.18 -22.62 14.95
N GLN A 273 -6.97 -22.53 15.50
CA GLN A 273 -6.71 -21.74 16.72
C GLN A 273 -7.00 -20.24 16.53
N LEU A 274 -6.89 -19.74 15.30
CA LEU A 274 -7.27 -18.39 14.93
C LEU A 274 -8.21 -18.46 13.74
N GLU A 275 -9.44 -18.01 13.95
CA GLU A 275 -10.48 -18.00 12.94
C GLU A 275 -10.70 -16.61 12.37
N PHE A 276 -10.54 -16.47 11.06
CA PHE A 276 -10.84 -15.22 10.37
C PHE A 276 -11.20 -15.45 8.91
N ARG A 277 -11.96 -14.51 8.36
CA ARG A 277 -12.29 -14.42 6.94
C ARG A 277 -11.63 -13.17 6.38
N ALA A 278 -11.13 -13.26 5.16
CA ALA A 278 -10.47 -12.15 4.51
C ALA A 278 -10.90 -12.02 3.05
N LEU A 279 -10.95 -10.77 2.61
CA LEU A 279 -11.19 -10.40 1.23
C LEU A 279 -10.13 -9.43 0.77
N LEU A 280 -9.36 -9.85 -0.22
CA LEU A 280 -8.24 -9.09 -0.76
C LEU A 280 -8.50 -8.76 -2.22
N PHE A 281 -8.14 -7.55 -2.62
CA PHE A 281 -8.34 -7.01 -3.95
C PHE A 281 -7.05 -6.42 -4.49
N ILE A 282 -6.77 -6.71 -5.75
CA ILE A 282 -5.75 -6.03 -6.54
C ILE A 282 -6.46 -4.94 -7.35
N PRO A 283 -6.11 -3.65 -7.16
CA PRO A 283 -6.74 -2.58 -7.92
C PRO A 283 -6.27 -2.58 -9.39
N HIS A 284 -7.16 -2.20 -10.31
CA HIS A 284 -6.83 -2.12 -11.75
C HIS A 284 -5.77 -1.04 -12.07
N ARG A 285 -5.65 -0.02 -11.21
CA ARG A 285 -4.68 1.06 -11.35
C ARG A 285 -3.88 1.21 -10.05
N ALA A 286 -2.58 1.40 -10.18
CA ALA A 286 -1.74 1.79 -9.06
C ALA A 286 -2.16 3.19 -8.56
N PRO A 287 -2.33 3.39 -7.24
CA PRO A 287 -2.50 4.73 -6.68
C PRO A 287 -1.31 5.62 -7.01
N PHE A 288 -1.55 6.90 -7.33
CA PHE A 288 -0.48 7.86 -7.65
C PHE A 288 0.51 8.05 -6.48
N ASP A 289 0.03 7.85 -5.26
CA ASP A 289 0.74 7.99 -3.99
C ASP A 289 1.26 6.65 -3.43
N LEU A 290 1.37 5.61 -4.26
CA LEU A 290 1.74 4.26 -3.82
C LEU A 290 3.11 4.19 -3.11
N PHE A 291 4.07 5.00 -3.53
CA PHE A 291 5.44 5.01 -3.00
C PHE A 291 5.70 6.20 -2.06
N GLU A 292 4.66 6.87 -1.57
CA GLU A 292 4.80 7.94 -0.61
C GLU A 292 5.05 7.40 0.81
N ASN A 293 6.30 7.49 1.29
CA ASN A 293 6.70 6.92 2.59
C ASN A 293 6.00 7.52 3.81
N LYS A 294 5.49 8.76 3.71
CA LYS A 294 4.79 9.44 4.83
C LYS A 294 3.31 9.07 4.93
N LYS A 295 2.78 8.34 3.95
CA LYS A 295 1.36 8.01 3.89
C LYS A 295 1.01 6.90 4.90
N LYS A 296 -0.06 7.14 5.65
CA LYS A 296 -0.65 6.14 6.55
C LYS A 296 -1.14 4.93 5.75
N LYS A 297 -0.68 3.72 6.10
CA LYS A 297 -0.98 2.48 5.37
C LYS A 297 -2.34 1.92 5.81
N ASN A 298 -3.40 2.37 5.16
CA ASN A 298 -4.78 2.06 5.52
C ASN A 298 -5.53 1.17 4.51
N ASN A 299 -4.81 0.39 3.72
CA ASN A 299 -5.39 -0.36 2.60
C ASN A 299 -6.14 -1.63 3.04
N ILE A 300 -5.75 -2.24 4.15
CA ILE A 300 -6.44 -3.40 4.73
C ILE A 300 -7.04 -3.01 6.07
N LYS A 301 -8.36 -3.16 6.18
CA LYS A 301 -9.11 -2.86 7.40
C LYS A 301 -9.31 -4.13 8.21
N LEU A 302 -9.06 -4.04 9.52
CA LEU A 302 -9.28 -5.13 10.48
C LEU A 302 -10.59 -4.91 11.23
N TYR A 303 -11.38 -5.98 11.29
CA TYR A 303 -12.64 -6.08 12.00
C TYR A 303 -12.62 -7.27 12.94
N VAL A 304 -13.36 -7.12 14.03
CA VAL A 304 -13.62 -8.20 14.99
C VAL A 304 -15.11 -8.24 15.25
N HIS A 305 -15.74 -9.40 15.07
CA HIS A 305 -17.21 -9.51 15.09
C HIS A 305 -17.89 -8.43 14.24
N ARG A 306 -17.32 -8.12 13.06
CA ARG A 306 -17.82 -7.09 12.14
C ARG A 306 -17.80 -5.66 12.69
N VAL A 307 -17.06 -5.42 13.78
CA VAL A 307 -16.82 -4.10 14.33
C VAL A 307 -15.46 -3.61 13.87
N PHE A 308 -15.41 -2.39 13.35
CA PHE A 308 -14.16 -1.81 12.89
C PHE A 308 -13.24 -1.56 14.07
N ILE A 309 -12.03 -2.13 14.01
CA ILE A 309 -11.01 -1.95 15.04
C ILE A 309 -9.99 -0.93 14.56
N ARG A 310 -9.38 -1.18 13.40
CA ARG A 310 -8.30 -0.35 12.87
C ARG A 310 -8.13 -0.53 11.36
N ASP A 311 -7.71 0.55 10.69
CA ASP A 311 -7.32 0.55 9.27
C ASP A 311 -5.80 0.51 9.05
N SER A 312 -5.02 1.01 10.01
CA SER A 312 -3.56 1.12 9.91
C SER A 312 -2.85 0.04 10.71
N CYS A 313 -2.70 -1.13 10.10
CA CYS A 313 -1.91 -2.22 10.64
C CYS A 313 -0.70 -2.47 9.74
N ASP A 314 0.39 -1.71 9.98
CA ASP A 314 1.66 -1.88 9.26
C ASP A 314 2.21 -3.31 9.38
N GLU A 315 1.83 -4.02 10.45
CA GLU A 315 2.20 -5.41 10.69
C GLU A 315 1.38 -6.43 9.90
N LEU A 316 0.23 -6.05 9.32
CA LEU A 316 -0.69 -6.98 8.68
C LEU A 316 -0.26 -7.35 7.25
N ILE A 317 0.40 -6.41 6.57
CA ILE A 317 0.82 -6.58 5.18
C ILE A 317 2.19 -5.93 4.96
N PRO A 318 3.12 -6.58 4.24
CA PRO A 318 4.42 -5.99 4.00
C PRO A 318 4.29 -4.79 3.06
N GLU A 319 5.21 -3.83 3.20
CA GLU A 319 5.23 -2.59 2.41
C GLU A 319 5.20 -2.82 0.90
N CYS A 320 5.86 -3.87 0.42
CA CYS A 320 5.85 -4.22 -1.00
C CYS A 320 4.44 -4.58 -1.50
N LEU A 321 3.54 -5.08 -0.66
CA LEU A 321 2.16 -5.38 -1.02
C LEU A 321 1.16 -4.30 -0.61
N ASN A 322 1.62 -3.10 -0.26
CA ASN A 322 0.76 -2.00 0.19
C ASN A 322 -0.17 -1.41 -0.90
N PHE A 323 -0.25 -2.04 -2.08
CA PHE A 323 -1.29 -1.73 -3.08
C PHE A 323 -2.55 -2.59 -2.90
N ILE A 324 -2.45 -3.73 -2.20
CA ILE A 324 -3.56 -4.64 -1.97
C ILE A 324 -4.54 -4.01 -1.00
N ARG A 325 -5.80 -4.00 -1.39
CA ARG A 325 -6.89 -3.46 -0.57
C ARG A 325 -7.73 -4.59 -0.04
N GLY A 326 -8.29 -4.43 1.15
CA GLY A 326 -9.06 -5.53 1.69
C GLY A 326 -9.68 -5.31 3.06
N VAL A 327 -10.34 -6.37 3.50
CA VAL A 327 -10.99 -6.48 4.80
C VAL A 327 -10.60 -7.81 5.39
N VAL A 328 -10.24 -7.80 6.67
CA VAL A 328 -10.02 -8.99 7.50
C VAL A 328 -11.00 -8.92 8.65
N ASP A 329 -11.83 -9.94 8.81
CA ASP A 329 -12.81 -10.03 9.89
C ASP A 329 -12.56 -11.31 10.68
N SER A 330 -12.34 -11.17 11.99
CA SER A 330 -12.07 -12.29 12.88
C SER A 330 -13.12 -12.39 13.97
N GLU A 331 -13.55 -13.61 14.27
CA GLU A 331 -14.48 -13.86 15.38
C GLU A 331 -13.71 -13.99 16.71
N ASN A 332 -12.40 -14.31 16.68
CA ASN A 332 -11.66 -14.74 17.88
C ASN A 332 -10.35 -13.95 18.09
N LEU A 333 -10.42 -12.61 18.14
CA LEU A 333 -9.29 -11.75 18.48
C LEU A 333 -9.38 -11.17 19.89
N PRO A 334 -8.33 -11.32 20.74
CA PRO A 334 -8.29 -10.70 22.05
C PRO A 334 -8.10 -9.18 21.93
N LEU A 335 -9.21 -8.45 22.01
CA LEU A 335 -9.22 -6.99 22.01
C LEU A 335 -8.78 -6.44 23.38
N ASN A 336 -8.10 -5.30 23.38
CA ASN A 336 -7.89 -4.55 24.61
C ASN A 336 -9.20 -3.92 25.09
N ILE A 337 -9.20 -3.38 26.32
CA ILE A 337 -10.40 -2.77 26.92
C ILE A 337 -10.93 -1.60 26.08
N SER A 338 -10.04 -0.87 25.40
CA SER A 338 -10.43 0.25 24.53
C SER A 338 -11.03 -0.18 23.18
N GLN A 339 -10.97 -1.47 22.84
CA GLN A 339 -11.31 -2.02 21.53
C GLN A 339 -10.57 -1.37 20.34
N GLU A 340 -9.49 -0.63 20.59
CA GLU A 340 -8.70 0.08 19.57
C GLU A 340 -7.32 -0.57 19.31
N MET A 341 -6.83 -1.39 20.26
CA MET A 341 -5.56 -2.10 20.13
C MET A 341 -5.70 -3.58 20.44
N LEU A 342 -4.91 -4.42 19.78
CA LEU A 342 -4.87 -5.85 20.07
C LEU A 342 -3.96 -6.11 21.26
N GLN A 343 -4.34 -7.03 22.15
CA GLN A 343 -3.54 -7.35 23.34
C GLN A 343 -2.25 -8.12 22.99
N GLN A 344 -2.23 -8.84 21.87
CA GLN A 344 -1.10 -9.68 21.47
C GLN A 344 -0.68 -9.47 20.00
N ASN A 345 0.51 -8.90 19.78
CA ASN A 345 1.07 -8.71 18.43
C ASN A 345 1.42 -10.03 17.71
N LYS A 346 1.54 -11.16 18.42
CA LYS A 346 1.87 -12.46 17.79
C LYS A 346 0.77 -12.92 16.83
N ILE A 347 -0.49 -12.61 17.12
CA ILE A 347 -1.62 -13.02 16.28
C ILE A 347 -1.60 -12.28 14.94
N LEU A 348 -1.26 -10.98 14.94
CA LEU A 348 -1.09 -10.19 13.72
C LEU A 348 -0.03 -10.79 12.79
N LYS A 349 1.06 -11.33 13.35
CA LYS A 349 2.09 -12.02 12.54
C LYS A 349 1.56 -13.29 11.87
N VAL A 350 0.65 -14.01 12.51
CA VAL A 350 0.00 -15.20 11.91
C VAL A 350 -0.92 -14.77 10.77
N ILE A 351 -1.76 -13.76 11.00
CA ILE A 351 -2.63 -13.18 9.96
C ILE A 351 -1.78 -12.69 8.78
N HIS A 352 -0.71 -11.95 9.04
CA HIS A 352 0.22 -11.45 8.03
C HIS A 352 0.78 -12.57 7.15
N ARG A 353 1.29 -13.67 7.75
CA ARG A 353 1.81 -14.81 6.98
C ARG A 353 0.74 -15.43 6.08
N ASN A 354 -0.48 -15.58 6.58
CA ASN A 354 -1.59 -16.12 5.81
C ASN A 354 -2.03 -15.19 4.66
N ILE A 355 -2.14 -13.89 4.91
CA ILE A 355 -2.41 -12.88 3.87
C ILE A 355 -1.33 -12.95 2.80
N VAL A 356 -0.06 -12.89 3.20
CA VAL A 356 1.08 -12.98 2.28
C VAL A 356 1.01 -14.23 1.41
N LYS A 357 0.79 -15.40 2.03
CA LYS A 357 0.67 -16.67 1.31
C LYS A 357 -0.47 -16.61 0.28
N LYS A 358 -1.64 -16.13 0.67
CA LYS A 358 -2.82 -16.01 -0.19
C LYS A 358 -2.65 -15.00 -1.32
N CYS A 359 -1.88 -13.92 -1.11
CA CYS A 359 -1.51 -12.98 -2.16
C CYS A 359 -0.58 -13.62 -3.20
N LEU A 360 0.41 -14.41 -2.76
CA LEU A 360 1.32 -15.10 -3.69
C LEU A 360 0.58 -16.16 -4.53
N GLU A 361 -0.34 -16.90 -3.92
CA GLU A 361 -1.22 -17.83 -4.65
C GLU A 361 -2.08 -17.08 -5.69
N LEU A 362 -2.66 -15.93 -5.31
CA LEU A 362 -3.42 -15.08 -6.25
C LEU A 362 -2.54 -14.57 -7.41
N PHE A 363 -1.28 -14.23 -7.15
CA PHE A 363 -0.37 -13.81 -8.23
C PHE A 363 -0.01 -14.96 -9.15
N ALA A 364 0.16 -16.18 -8.64
CA ALA A 364 0.40 -17.37 -9.44
C ALA A 364 -0.80 -17.69 -10.35
N GLU A 365 -2.03 -17.63 -9.82
CA GLU A 365 -3.26 -17.77 -10.62
C GLU A 365 -3.37 -16.67 -11.69
N LEU A 366 -2.96 -15.44 -11.36
CA LEU A 366 -2.93 -14.35 -12.34
C LEU A 366 -1.95 -14.61 -13.48
N VAL A 367 -0.85 -15.35 -13.27
CA VAL A 367 0.11 -15.69 -14.36
C VAL A 367 -0.56 -16.55 -15.44
N GLU A 368 -1.55 -17.37 -15.07
CA GLU A 368 -2.30 -18.20 -16.02
C GLU A 368 -3.19 -17.34 -16.95
N ASP A 369 -3.66 -16.19 -16.47
CA ASP A 369 -4.40 -15.18 -17.24
C ASP A 369 -3.44 -14.12 -17.81
N LYS A 370 -2.88 -14.41 -18.99
CA LYS A 370 -1.86 -13.56 -19.64
C LYS A 370 -2.29 -12.09 -19.80
N ASP A 371 -3.56 -11.83 -20.12
CA ASP A 371 -4.05 -10.48 -20.39
C ASP A 371 -4.14 -9.64 -19.11
N ASN A 372 -4.66 -10.23 -18.03
CA ASN A 372 -4.71 -9.55 -16.74
C ASN A 372 -3.34 -9.52 -16.07
N TYR A 373 -2.49 -10.53 -16.29
CA TYR A 373 -1.12 -10.53 -15.81
C TYR A 373 -0.30 -9.39 -16.39
N LYS A 374 -0.39 -9.15 -17.71
CA LYS A 374 0.32 -8.06 -18.37
C LYS A 374 -0.05 -6.72 -17.74
N LYS A 375 -1.34 -6.48 -17.51
CA LYS A 375 -1.85 -5.27 -16.83
C LYS A 375 -1.35 -5.19 -15.38
N PHE A 376 -1.38 -6.30 -14.64
CA PHE A 376 -0.87 -6.39 -13.28
C PHE A 376 0.62 -6.03 -13.22
N TYR A 377 1.44 -6.67 -14.06
CA TYR A 377 2.89 -6.51 -14.09
C TYR A 377 3.28 -5.09 -14.49
N GLU A 378 2.62 -4.50 -15.49
CA GLU A 378 2.85 -3.11 -15.90
C GLU A 378 2.67 -2.14 -14.72
N LYS A 379 1.63 -2.34 -13.90
CA LYS A 379 1.32 -1.42 -12.78
C LYS A 379 2.10 -1.72 -11.50
N PHE A 380 2.42 -2.99 -11.22
CA PHE A 380 2.94 -3.43 -9.91
C PHE A 380 4.29 -4.17 -9.97
N SER A 381 4.96 -4.26 -11.12
CA SER A 381 6.29 -4.90 -11.22
C SER A 381 7.34 -4.30 -10.27
N LYS A 382 7.30 -2.98 -10.03
CA LYS A 382 8.17 -2.31 -9.05
C LYS A 382 7.98 -2.85 -7.63
N ASN A 383 6.74 -3.15 -7.25
CA ASN A 383 6.39 -3.74 -5.96
C ASN A 383 6.91 -5.18 -5.83
N LEU A 384 6.81 -5.98 -6.90
CA LEU A 384 7.36 -7.34 -6.95
C LEU A 384 8.89 -7.33 -6.83
N LYS A 385 9.57 -6.45 -7.59
CA LYS A 385 11.03 -6.28 -7.54
C LYS A 385 11.50 -5.82 -6.16
N LEU A 386 10.79 -4.89 -5.53
CA LEU A 386 11.05 -4.46 -4.15
C LEU A 386 10.89 -5.64 -3.16
N ARG A 387 9.90 -6.49 -3.39
CA ARG A 387 9.67 -7.65 -2.54
C ARG A 387 10.82 -8.66 -2.61
N ILE A 388 11.34 -8.95 -3.79
CA ILE A 388 12.49 -9.86 -3.95
C ILE A 388 13.70 -9.38 -3.15
N HIS A 389 13.93 -8.07 -3.11
CA HIS A 389 15.00 -7.50 -2.29
C HIS A 389 14.77 -7.68 -0.77
N LYS A 390 13.52 -7.63 -0.31
CA LYS A 390 13.19 -7.65 1.13
C LYS A 390 12.85 -9.03 1.67
N ASP A 391 12.38 -9.95 0.83
CA ASP A 391 11.81 -11.24 1.22
C ASP A 391 12.62 -12.39 0.62
N SER A 392 13.69 -12.76 1.31
CA SER A 392 14.53 -13.90 0.95
C SER A 392 13.82 -15.25 1.12
N THR A 393 12.76 -15.31 1.93
CA THR A 393 12.07 -16.57 2.26
C THR A 393 11.18 -17.05 1.11
N ASN A 394 10.56 -16.12 0.37
CA ASN A 394 9.69 -16.44 -0.76
C ASN A 394 10.36 -16.21 -2.12
N LEU A 395 11.70 -16.11 -2.16
CA LEU A 395 12.45 -15.70 -3.35
C LEU A 395 12.16 -16.56 -4.58
N CYS A 396 12.09 -17.90 -4.43
CA CYS A 396 11.79 -18.83 -5.52
C CYS A 396 10.41 -18.53 -6.17
N ARG A 397 9.35 -18.50 -5.37
CA ARG A 397 7.99 -18.16 -5.84
C ARG A 397 7.90 -16.76 -6.45
N LEU A 398 8.65 -15.80 -5.90
CA LEU A 398 8.65 -14.43 -6.40
C LEU A 398 9.39 -14.30 -7.72
N SER A 399 10.45 -15.09 -7.93
CA SER A 399 11.20 -15.07 -9.18
C SER A 399 10.39 -15.60 -10.36
N GLU A 400 9.50 -16.57 -10.14
CA GLU A 400 8.57 -17.08 -11.17
C GLU A 400 7.61 -15.99 -11.68
N LEU A 401 7.32 -14.96 -10.87
CA LEU A 401 6.47 -13.82 -11.24
C LEU A 401 7.21 -12.76 -12.07
N LEU A 402 8.52 -12.87 -12.29
CA LEU A 402 9.24 -11.83 -13.00
C LEU A 402 9.19 -12.02 -14.51
N CYS A 403 8.83 -10.93 -15.21
CA CYS A 403 8.86 -10.84 -16.66
C CYS A 403 9.84 -9.77 -17.12
N TYR A 404 10.51 -10.03 -18.23
CA TYR A 404 11.54 -9.16 -18.78
C TYR A 404 11.57 -9.25 -20.29
N HIS A 405 12.12 -8.22 -20.94
CA HIS A 405 12.48 -8.31 -22.34
C HIS A 405 13.78 -9.12 -22.51
N SER A 406 13.86 -9.85 -23.60
CA SER A 406 15.04 -10.62 -24.00
C SER A 406 15.33 -10.42 -25.48
N SER A 407 16.57 -10.68 -25.90
CA SER A 407 16.99 -10.52 -27.31
C SER A 407 16.16 -11.35 -28.29
N TRP A 408 15.53 -12.44 -27.82
CA TRP A 408 14.68 -13.32 -28.62
C TRP A 408 13.20 -12.92 -28.62
N SER A 409 12.72 -12.24 -27.57
CA SER A 409 11.31 -11.84 -27.42
C SER A 409 10.99 -10.47 -28.00
N GLY A 410 12.01 -9.65 -28.27
CA GLY A 410 11.84 -8.30 -28.80
C GLY A 410 11.03 -7.42 -27.85
N ASP A 411 9.88 -6.93 -28.31
CA ASP A 411 9.00 -6.02 -27.56
C ASP A 411 8.06 -6.73 -26.59
N GLU A 412 7.99 -8.07 -26.62
CA GLU A 412 7.19 -8.83 -25.65
C GLU A 412 8.02 -9.18 -24.42
N MET A 413 7.40 -9.10 -23.23
CA MET A 413 8.05 -9.58 -22.01
C MET A 413 7.80 -11.07 -21.82
N THR A 414 8.85 -11.80 -21.47
CA THR A 414 8.83 -13.24 -21.21
C THR A 414 9.23 -13.53 -19.77
N SER A 415 8.74 -14.65 -19.20
CA SER A 415 9.10 -15.06 -17.84
C SER A 415 10.53 -15.61 -17.77
N LEU A 416 11.14 -15.59 -16.58
CA LEU A 416 12.44 -16.22 -16.34
C LEU A 416 12.48 -17.70 -16.77
N SER A 417 11.40 -18.45 -16.53
CA SER A 417 11.29 -19.86 -16.89
C SER A 417 11.30 -20.10 -18.41
N SER A 418 10.77 -19.14 -19.18
CA SER A 418 10.75 -19.21 -20.65
C SER A 418 12.02 -18.66 -21.31
N CYS A 419 12.76 -17.77 -20.63
CA CYS A 419 14.02 -17.24 -21.13
C CYS A 419 15.14 -18.27 -20.97
N GLN A 420 15.48 -18.99 -22.04
CA GLN A 420 16.57 -19.96 -21.98
C GLN A 420 17.98 -19.36 -21.94
N LEU A 421 18.23 -18.09 -22.27
CA LEU A 421 19.57 -17.49 -22.15
C LEU A 421 19.56 -15.96 -22.08
N SER A 422 20.45 -15.44 -21.23
CA SER A 422 20.93 -14.06 -21.07
C SER A 422 19.96 -13.01 -20.49
N PHE A 423 20.35 -12.42 -19.35
CA PHE A 423 19.62 -11.41 -18.61
C PHE A 423 20.47 -10.16 -18.37
N CYS A 424 19.86 -8.98 -18.55
CA CYS A 424 20.43 -7.70 -18.12
C CYS A 424 19.38 -6.96 -17.28
N GLY A 425 19.46 -7.05 -15.95
CA GLY A 425 18.52 -6.35 -15.07
C GLY A 425 18.99 -6.23 -13.62
N GLY A 426 18.83 -5.05 -13.01
CA GLY A 426 19.33 -4.75 -11.66
C GLY A 426 18.67 -5.51 -10.49
N SER A 427 17.60 -6.28 -10.74
CA SER A 427 16.99 -7.17 -9.72
C SER A 427 17.71 -8.52 -9.58
N VAL A 428 18.67 -8.79 -10.46
CA VAL A 428 19.36 -10.09 -10.57
C VAL A 428 20.45 -10.27 -9.50
N GLU A 429 20.99 -9.22 -8.89
CA GLU A 429 22.07 -9.40 -7.89
C GLU A 429 21.61 -10.13 -6.60
N GLN A 430 20.33 -10.02 -6.24
CA GLN A 430 19.74 -10.77 -5.13
C GLN A 430 19.33 -12.19 -5.54
N LEU A 431 19.08 -12.42 -6.83
CA LEU A 431 18.70 -13.70 -7.42
C LEU A 431 19.92 -14.33 -8.08
N LYS A 432 20.76 -15.02 -7.29
CA LYS A 432 22.00 -15.63 -7.80
C LYS A 432 21.75 -16.83 -8.71
N GLU A 433 20.65 -17.54 -8.46
CA GLU A 433 20.31 -18.80 -9.12
C GLU A 433 18.80 -18.84 -9.35
N PHE A 434 18.39 -19.40 -10.49
CA PHE A 434 17.00 -19.68 -10.82
C PHE A 434 16.92 -21.03 -11.51
N ASP A 435 16.07 -21.93 -11.00
CA ASP A 435 15.86 -23.28 -11.55
C ASP A 435 17.18 -24.07 -11.78
N GLY A 436 18.08 -24.06 -10.80
CA GLY A 436 19.36 -24.78 -10.89
C GLY A 436 20.44 -24.08 -11.72
N LYS A 437 20.15 -22.90 -12.31
CA LYS A 437 21.07 -22.17 -13.20
C LYS A 437 21.53 -20.86 -12.57
N SER A 438 22.84 -20.60 -12.62
CA SER A 438 23.41 -19.31 -12.21
C SER A 438 23.00 -18.20 -13.17
N LEU A 439 22.79 -17.00 -12.64
CA LEU A 439 22.53 -15.80 -13.43
C LEU A 439 23.80 -14.96 -13.53
N ASP A 440 24.41 -14.93 -14.71
CA ASP A 440 25.62 -14.17 -14.99
C ASP A 440 25.31 -12.85 -15.69
N LEU A 441 25.98 -11.78 -15.25
CA LEU A 441 25.86 -10.46 -15.87
C LEU A 441 26.92 -10.31 -16.98
N VAL A 442 26.45 -10.08 -18.20
CA VAL A 442 27.31 -9.84 -19.38
C VAL A 442 28.23 -8.62 -19.26
N THR A 443 27.94 -7.70 -18.32
CA THR A 443 28.76 -6.50 -18.06
C THR A 443 29.86 -6.74 -17.02
N LYS A 444 29.88 -7.92 -16.37
CA LYS A 444 30.91 -8.29 -15.39
C LYS A 444 32.03 -9.11 -16.05
N GLU A 445 33.21 -9.07 -15.45
CA GLU A 445 34.34 -9.90 -15.85
C GLU A 445 34.05 -11.41 -15.66
N GLY A 446 34.78 -12.26 -16.38
CA GLY A 446 34.69 -13.72 -16.21
C GLY A 446 33.51 -14.38 -16.92
N LEU A 447 32.98 -13.76 -17.98
CA LEU A 447 31.93 -14.37 -18.79
C LEU A 447 32.52 -15.55 -19.57
N GLU A 448 32.08 -16.76 -19.24
CA GLU A 448 32.44 -17.97 -19.97
C GLU A 448 31.36 -18.28 -21.00
N LEU A 449 31.69 -18.15 -22.29
CA LEU A 449 30.82 -18.58 -23.39
C LEU A 449 31.21 -20.01 -23.81
N PRO A 450 30.23 -20.89 -24.09
CA PRO A 450 30.50 -22.28 -24.41
C PRO A 450 31.04 -22.45 -25.84
N GLU A 451 32.36 -22.31 -26.03
CA GLU A 451 33.04 -22.64 -27.29
C GLU A 451 34.41 -23.32 -27.03
N ASP A 452 34.49 -24.64 -27.26
CA ASP A 452 35.68 -25.45 -26.98
C ASP A 452 36.79 -25.34 -28.06
N GLU A 453 36.44 -25.04 -29.31
CA GLU A 453 37.40 -24.80 -30.41
C GLU A 453 38.08 -23.41 -30.32
N GLU A 454 37.44 -22.45 -29.65
CA GLU A 454 37.90 -21.06 -29.59
C GLU A 454 38.96 -20.82 -28.48
N LYS A 455 38.98 -21.67 -27.45
CA LYS A 455 39.91 -21.54 -26.30
C LYS A 455 41.39 -21.53 -26.74
N LYS A 456 41.77 -22.42 -27.65
CA LYS A 456 43.16 -22.52 -28.13
C LYS A 456 43.57 -21.29 -28.96
N ARG A 457 42.69 -20.83 -29.86
CA ARG A 457 42.90 -19.59 -30.64
C ARG A 457 43.02 -18.37 -29.73
N MET A 458 42.25 -18.34 -28.65
CA MET A 458 42.31 -17.27 -27.65
C MET A 458 43.61 -17.28 -26.84
N GLU A 459 44.21 -18.44 -26.55
CA GLU A 459 45.53 -18.50 -25.91
C GLU A 459 46.65 -17.97 -26.82
N GLU A 460 46.64 -18.30 -28.11
CA GLU A 460 47.59 -17.77 -29.09
C GLU A 460 47.45 -16.24 -29.24
N ARG A 461 46.21 -15.74 -29.30
CA ARG A 461 45.93 -14.29 -29.34
C ARG A 461 46.34 -13.61 -28.03
N LYS A 462 46.13 -14.24 -26.87
CA LYS A 462 46.59 -13.70 -25.57
C LYS A 462 48.09 -13.45 -25.59
N ALA A 463 48.87 -14.40 -26.11
CA ALA A 463 50.31 -14.26 -26.25
C ALA A 463 50.70 -13.14 -27.23
N LYS A 464 50.06 -13.07 -28.40
CA LYS A 464 50.34 -12.03 -29.42
C LYS A 464 50.13 -10.61 -28.88
N PHE A 465 49.02 -10.38 -28.16
CA PHE A 465 48.62 -9.05 -27.68
C PHE A 465 49.06 -8.74 -26.23
N GLU A 466 49.86 -9.61 -25.59
CA GLU A 466 50.29 -9.43 -24.20
C GLU A 466 51.06 -8.12 -23.99
N ASN A 467 51.96 -7.79 -24.93
CA ASN A 467 52.76 -6.57 -24.89
C ASN A 467 51.91 -5.31 -25.02
N LEU A 468 50.90 -5.31 -25.91
CA LEU A 468 49.97 -4.19 -26.04
C LEU A 468 49.11 -4.04 -24.79
N CYS A 469 48.64 -5.14 -24.19
CA CYS A 469 47.87 -5.07 -22.94
C CYS A 469 48.70 -4.44 -21.81
N LYS A 470 49.99 -4.79 -21.69
CA LYS A 470 50.92 -4.19 -20.72
C LYS A 470 51.11 -2.69 -20.98
N LEU A 471 51.38 -2.31 -22.24
CA LEU A 471 51.53 -0.90 -22.63
C LEU A 471 50.26 -0.08 -22.33
N MET A 472 49.08 -0.61 -22.67
CA MET A 472 47.81 0.06 -22.39
C MET A 472 47.57 0.18 -20.88
N LYS A 473 47.93 -0.84 -20.09
CA LYS A 473 47.84 -0.74 -18.63
C LYS A 473 48.77 0.32 -18.05
N GLU A 474 49.99 0.47 -18.58
CA GLU A 474 50.93 1.51 -18.15
C GLU A 474 50.41 2.92 -18.47
N ILE A 475 49.87 3.13 -19.68
CA ILE A 475 49.28 4.41 -20.10
C ILE A 475 48.04 4.75 -19.25
N LEU A 476 47.24 3.74 -18.92
CA LEU A 476 45.94 3.88 -18.27
C LEU A 476 45.98 3.50 -16.78
N ASP A 477 47.15 3.54 -16.14
CA ASP A 477 47.37 2.89 -14.84
C ASP A 477 46.39 3.33 -13.75
N LYS A 478 46.06 4.63 -13.72
CA LYS A 478 45.12 5.24 -12.78
C LYS A 478 43.64 5.12 -13.19
N LYS A 479 43.36 4.71 -14.43
CA LYS A 479 42.00 4.69 -15.01
C LYS A 479 41.39 3.29 -15.05
N VAL A 480 42.20 2.25 -15.23
CA VAL A 480 41.76 0.84 -15.30
C VAL A 480 42.63 -0.07 -14.45
N GLU A 481 42.01 -1.05 -13.79
CA GLU A 481 42.71 -2.00 -12.91
C GLU A 481 43.35 -3.14 -13.71
N LYS A 482 42.79 -3.50 -14.87
CA LYS A 482 43.26 -4.61 -15.69
C LYS A 482 42.97 -4.34 -17.17
N VAL A 483 43.85 -4.81 -18.06
CA VAL A 483 43.65 -4.83 -19.51
C VAL A 483 43.82 -6.27 -19.99
N THR A 484 42.84 -6.81 -20.69
CA THR A 484 42.85 -8.20 -21.19
C THR A 484 42.16 -8.29 -22.54
N ILE A 485 42.46 -9.34 -23.31
CA ILE A 485 41.66 -9.65 -24.49
C ILE A 485 40.38 -10.41 -24.10
N SER A 486 39.36 -10.32 -24.96
CA SER A 486 38.07 -10.97 -24.75
C SER A 486 37.48 -11.49 -26.05
N SER A 487 36.82 -12.65 -25.99
CA SER A 487 36.06 -13.22 -27.11
C SER A 487 34.62 -12.71 -27.16
N ARG A 488 34.14 -11.99 -26.12
CA ARG A 488 32.76 -11.49 -26.10
C ARG A 488 32.48 -10.36 -27.11
N LEU A 489 33.54 -9.78 -27.68
CA LEU A 489 33.47 -8.61 -28.54
C LEU A 489 33.49 -9.03 -30.01
N VAL A 490 32.59 -8.45 -30.80
CA VAL A 490 32.48 -8.73 -32.24
C VAL A 490 32.89 -7.49 -33.06
N SER A 491 32.09 -6.43 -33.03
CA SER A 491 32.32 -5.21 -33.82
C SER A 491 33.07 -4.10 -33.09
N SER A 492 33.06 -4.11 -31.75
CA SER A 492 33.73 -3.06 -30.95
C SER A 492 35.23 -3.36 -30.81
N PRO A 493 36.13 -2.35 -30.87
CA PRO A 493 37.56 -2.53 -30.61
C PRO A 493 37.87 -2.87 -29.15
N CYS A 494 37.10 -2.29 -28.22
CA CYS A 494 37.26 -2.55 -26.80
C CYS A 494 35.94 -2.26 -26.04
N CYS A 495 35.83 -2.74 -24.80
CA CYS A 495 34.75 -2.40 -23.88
C CYS A 495 35.25 -2.30 -22.44
N ILE A 496 34.47 -1.64 -21.59
CA ILE A 496 34.72 -1.64 -20.15
C ILE A 496 33.77 -2.62 -19.48
N VAL A 497 34.35 -3.52 -18.69
CA VAL A 497 33.64 -4.43 -17.79
C VAL A 497 33.99 -4.11 -16.34
N THR A 498 33.09 -4.50 -15.44
CA THR A 498 33.28 -4.33 -14.00
C THR A 498 33.74 -5.63 -13.34
N SER A 499 34.54 -5.53 -12.28
CA SER A 499 34.85 -6.69 -11.45
C SER A 499 33.60 -7.34 -10.86
N THR A 500 33.65 -8.65 -10.62
CA THR A 500 32.52 -9.49 -10.20
C THR A 500 31.75 -8.94 -8.99
N TYR A 501 32.45 -8.37 -8.01
CA TYR A 501 31.88 -7.88 -6.75
C TYR A 501 31.67 -6.36 -6.70
N SER A 502 32.08 -5.63 -7.73
CA SER A 502 31.95 -4.17 -7.78
C SER A 502 30.62 -3.72 -8.38
N TRP A 503 30.23 -2.47 -8.15
CA TRP A 503 29.03 -1.90 -8.78
C TRP A 503 29.16 -1.90 -10.30
N THR A 504 28.06 -2.24 -10.97
CA THR A 504 27.93 -2.06 -12.42
C THR A 504 27.79 -0.58 -12.77
N ALA A 505 28.02 -0.21 -14.03
CA ALA A 505 27.84 1.17 -14.51
C ALA A 505 26.43 1.72 -14.18
N ASN A 506 25.38 0.92 -14.46
CA ASN A 506 24.00 1.28 -14.16
C ASN A 506 23.75 1.44 -12.65
N MET A 507 24.32 0.55 -11.83
CA MET A 507 24.19 0.65 -10.37
C MET A 507 24.89 1.91 -9.85
N GLU A 508 26.07 2.23 -10.36
CA GLU A 508 26.80 3.46 -10.01
C GLU A 508 25.97 4.71 -10.34
N GLN A 509 25.35 4.77 -11.52
CA GLN A 509 24.45 5.87 -11.89
C GLN A 509 23.25 5.98 -10.94
N ILE A 510 22.57 4.86 -10.66
CA ILE A 510 21.41 4.83 -9.75
C ILE A 510 21.82 5.31 -8.36
N MET A 511 22.96 4.83 -7.84
CA MET A 511 23.42 5.18 -6.50
C MET A 511 23.86 6.64 -6.39
N LYS A 512 24.55 7.18 -7.42
CA LYS A 512 24.94 8.61 -7.49
C LYS A 512 23.73 9.54 -7.58
N ALA A 513 22.64 9.11 -8.21
CA ALA A 513 21.43 9.91 -8.33
C ALA A 513 20.59 10.00 -7.03
N GLN A 514 20.93 9.24 -5.98
CA GLN A 514 20.17 9.26 -4.71
C GLN A 514 20.59 10.41 -3.80
N ALA A 515 19.70 11.39 -3.62
CA ALA A 515 19.97 12.64 -2.90
C ALA A 515 20.28 12.51 -1.39
N LEU A 516 19.91 11.41 -0.74
CA LEU A 516 19.98 11.27 0.73
C LEU A 516 21.12 10.36 1.22
N ARG A 517 22.11 10.02 0.37
CA ARG A 517 23.20 9.11 0.76
C ARG A 517 24.48 9.84 1.18
N VAL A 518 25.25 9.19 2.06
CA VAL A 518 26.55 9.65 2.54
C VAL A 518 27.65 9.13 1.60
N ASN A 519 28.48 10.02 1.05
CA ASN A 519 29.50 9.71 0.05
C ASN A 519 30.61 8.75 0.54
N SER A 520 30.81 8.62 1.85
CA SER A 520 31.90 7.82 2.43
C SER A 520 31.79 6.31 2.18
N THR A 521 30.58 5.78 1.96
CA THR A 521 30.38 4.36 1.65
C THR A 521 30.69 4.01 0.18
N MET A 522 30.87 5.02 -0.69
CA MET A 522 31.09 4.79 -2.13
C MET A 522 32.50 4.28 -2.46
N SER A 523 33.53 4.68 -1.71
CA SER A 523 34.94 4.42 -2.09
C SER A 523 35.28 2.93 -2.14
N TYR A 524 34.74 2.12 -1.24
CA TYR A 524 34.99 0.67 -1.17
C TYR A 524 34.18 -0.15 -2.19
N MET A 525 33.10 0.41 -2.74
CA MET A 525 32.22 -0.26 -3.71
C MET A 525 32.32 0.34 -5.12
N MET A 526 33.24 1.29 -5.34
CA MET A 526 33.46 1.88 -6.67
C MET A 526 33.73 0.80 -7.71
N ALA A 527 33.17 1.00 -8.89
CA ALA A 527 33.35 0.11 -10.03
C ALA A 527 34.84 -0.02 -10.36
N LYS A 528 35.37 -1.20 -10.11
CA LYS A 528 36.70 -1.63 -10.53
C LYS A 528 36.61 -1.95 -12.02
N LYS A 529 37.19 -1.07 -12.84
CA LYS A 529 37.04 -1.11 -14.31
C LYS A 529 38.16 -1.94 -14.93
N HIS A 530 37.79 -2.87 -15.79
CA HIS A 530 38.71 -3.65 -16.61
C HIS A 530 38.42 -3.35 -18.08
N LEU A 531 39.49 -3.11 -18.86
CA LEU A 531 39.40 -2.89 -20.29
C LEU A 531 39.56 -4.23 -21.00
N GLU A 532 38.52 -4.64 -21.71
CA GLU A 532 38.56 -5.82 -22.58
C GLU A 532 38.76 -5.38 -24.04
N ILE A 533 39.69 -6.03 -24.74
CA ILE A 533 40.10 -5.70 -26.11
C ILE A 533 39.69 -6.80 -27.07
N ASN A 534 39.22 -6.41 -28.26
CA ASN A 534 38.90 -7.32 -29.36
C ASN A 534 40.13 -7.53 -30.26
N PRO A 535 40.75 -8.73 -30.25
CA PRO A 535 41.95 -9.00 -31.03
C PRO A 535 41.72 -9.00 -32.56
N ASP A 536 40.47 -9.14 -33.02
CA ASP A 536 40.13 -9.21 -34.45
C ASP A 536 39.79 -7.84 -35.04
N HIS A 537 39.79 -6.79 -34.23
CA HIS A 537 39.44 -5.45 -34.70
C HIS A 537 40.64 -4.75 -35.38
N PRO A 538 40.49 -4.14 -36.58
CA PRO A 538 41.59 -3.51 -37.31
C PRO A 538 42.36 -2.43 -36.52
N ILE A 539 41.65 -1.65 -35.71
CA ILE A 539 42.26 -0.65 -34.81
C ILE A 539 43.22 -1.30 -33.81
N VAL A 540 42.87 -2.45 -33.24
CA VAL A 540 43.68 -3.15 -32.23
C VAL A 540 44.91 -3.76 -32.87
N GLU A 541 44.78 -4.33 -34.07
CA GLU A 541 45.91 -4.84 -34.83
C GLU A 541 46.88 -3.71 -35.23
N THR A 542 46.36 -2.57 -35.68
CA THR A 542 47.18 -1.39 -36.00
C THR A 542 47.89 -0.85 -34.76
N LEU A 543 47.20 -0.82 -33.61
CA LEU A 543 47.80 -0.42 -32.33
C LEU A 543 48.94 -1.36 -31.91
N GLN A 544 48.77 -2.68 -32.12
CA GLN A 544 49.83 -3.66 -31.86
C GLN A 544 51.05 -3.39 -32.74
N GLN A 545 50.87 -3.23 -34.05
CA GLN A 545 51.97 -2.96 -34.99
C GLN A 545 52.71 -1.67 -34.64
N LYS A 546 51.98 -0.60 -34.29
CA LYS A 546 52.60 0.65 -33.86
C LYS A 546 53.32 0.53 -32.51
N ALA A 547 52.77 -0.23 -31.57
CA ALA A 547 53.43 -0.50 -30.28
C ALA A 547 54.71 -1.34 -30.44
N GLU A 548 54.77 -2.23 -31.44
CA GLU A 548 55.98 -2.97 -31.80
C GLU A 548 57.03 -2.08 -32.47
N ALA A 549 56.61 -1.10 -33.28
CA ALA A 549 57.51 -0.15 -33.93
C ALA A 549 58.11 0.88 -32.96
N ASP A 550 57.29 1.52 -32.13
CA ASP A 550 57.73 2.44 -31.08
C ASP A 550 56.73 2.51 -29.91
N LYS A 551 57.15 2.01 -28.75
CA LYS A 551 56.36 2.03 -27.50
C LYS A 551 56.18 3.43 -26.91
N ASN A 552 57.01 4.40 -27.31
CA ASN A 552 57.01 5.76 -26.79
C ASN A 552 56.34 6.78 -27.71
N ASP A 553 55.80 6.34 -28.85
CA ASP A 553 55.07 7.22 -29.77
C ASP A 553 53.92 7.92 -29.04
N LYS A 554 53.97 9.25 -29.02
CA LYS A 554 52.94 10.10 -28.42
C LYS A 554 51.59 9.89 -29.10
N ALA A 555 51.58 9.66 -30.42
CA ALA A 555 50.37 9.38 -31.16
C ALA A 555 49.71 8.08 -30.68
N VAL A 556 50.49 7.02 -30.39
CA VAL A 556 49.96 5.76 -29.82
C VAL A 556 49.37 5.99 -28.44
N LYS A 557 50.05 6.77 -27.58
CA LYS A 557 49.55 7.10 -26.24
C LYS A 557 48.22 7.86 -26.29
N ASP A 558 48.10 8.84 -27.17
CA ASP A 558 46.85 9.58 -27.38
C ASP A 558 45.74 8.69 -28.00
N LEU A 559 46.12 7.79 -28.93
CA LEU A 559 45.22 6.84 -29.57
C LEU A 559 44.73 5.72 -28.65
N VAL A 560 45.38 5.48 -27.50
CA VAL A 560 44.92 4.51 -26.48
C VAL A 560 43.90 5.15 -25.52
N VAL A 561 44.04 6.45 -25.23
CA VAL A 561 43.13 7.16 -24.31
C VAL A 561 41.75 7.35 -24.94
N LEU A 562 41.67 7.62 -26.24
CA LEU A 562 40.39 7.86 -26.92
C LEU A 562 39.47 6.61 -26.93
N PRO A 563 39.92 5.40 -27.34
CA PRO A 563 39.12 4.19 -27.26
C PRO A 563 38.66 3.89 -25.83
N LEU A 564 39.48 4.18 -24.82
CA LEU A 564 39.06 4.04 -23.42
C LEU A 564 37.87 4.95 -23.10
N GLU A 565 37.96 6.24 -23.40
CA GLU A 565 36.89 7.20 -23.09
C GLU A 565 35.61 6.88 -23.86
N THR A 566 35.74 6.47 -25.13
CA THR A 566 34.61 5.98 -25.94
C THR A 566 34.01 4.70 -25.37
N ALA A 567 34.84 3.77 -24.89
CA ALA A 567 34.38 2.54 -24.24
C ALA A 567 33.72 2.80 -22.89
N LEU A 568 34.18 3.80 -22.12
CA LEU A 568 33.53 4.23 -20.88
C LEU A 568 32.12 4.73 -21.17
N LEU A 569 31.96 5.58 -22.21
CA LEU A 569 30.66 6.08 -22.63
C LEU A 569 29.73 4.95 -23.11
N SER A 570 30.20 4.08 -24.00
CA SER A 570 29.37 3.00 -24.56
C SER A 570 28.99 1.94 -23.52
N SER A 571 29.83 1.72 -22.50
CA SER A 571 29.53 0.86 -21.35
C SER A 571 28.67 1.55 -20.26
N GLY A 572 28.27 2.81 -20.46
CA GLY A 572 27.35 3.53 -19.56
C GLY A 572 28.01 4.20 -18.35
N PHE A 573 29.33 4.39 -18.34
CA PHE A 573 30.02 5.15 -17.30
C PHE A 573 29.99 6.66 -17.58
N SER A 574 29.96 7.45 -16.51
CA SER A 574 30.17 8.89 -16.61
C SER A 574 31.66 9.18 -16.84
N LEU A 575 31.96 10.10 -17.75
CA LEU A 575 33.30 10.64 -17.91
C LEU A 575 33.67 11.54 -16.73
N GLU A 576 34.94 11.50 -16.32
CA GLU A 576 35.47 12.41 -15.30
C GLU A 576 35.48 13.87 -15.79
N ASP A 577 35.88 14.07 -17.05
CA ASP A 577 35.88 15.36 -17.71
C ASP A 577 35.37 15.23 -19.17
N PRO A 578 34.06 15.45 -19.39
CA PRO A 578 33.47 15.47 -20.73
C PRO A 578 34.07 16.54 -21.65
N GLN A 579 34.61 17.64 -21.11
CA GLN A 579 35.16 18.73 -21.92
C GLN A 579 36.48 18.32 -22.57
N THR A 580 37.36 17.66 -21.82
CA THR A 580 38.64 17.15 -22.36
C THR A 580 38.39 16.11 -23.46
N HIS A 581 37.40 15.23 -23.30
CA HIS A 581 37.02 14.27 -24.34
C HIS A 581 36.53 14.98 -25.61
N SER A 582 35.63 15.97 -25.45
CA SER A 582 35.09 16.76 -26.57
C SER A 582 36.19 17.53 -27.31
N ASN A 583 37.12 18.14 -26.58
CA ASN A 583 38.27 18.84 -27.16
C ASN A 583 39.15 17.90 -28.00
N ARG A 584 39.35 16.65 -27.56
CA ARG A 584 40.11 15.65 -28.34
C ARG A 584 39.39 15.30 -29.65
N ILE A 585 38.07 15.14 -29.61
CA ILE A 585 37.25 14.95 -30.81
C ILE A 585 37.37 16.16 -31.75
N TYR A 586 37.25 17.39 -31.24
CA TYR A 586 37.40 18.59 -32.06
C TYR A 586 38.78 18.69 -32.72
N CYS A 587 39.85 18.32 -32.02
CA CYS A 587 41.19 18.24 -32.61
C CYS A 587 41.25 17.22 -33.75
N MET A 588 40.65 16.04 -33.60
CA MET A 588 40.60 15.03 -34.66
C MET A 588 39.78 15.47 -35.87
N ILE A 589 38.62 16.09 -35.65
CA ILE A 589 37.78 16.63 -36.73
C ILE A 589 38.58 17.69 -37.49
N LYS A 590 39.27 18.59 -36.77
CA LYS A 590 40.12 19.61 -37.40
C LYS A 590 41.23 18.98 -38.25
N LEU A 591 41.91 17.96 -37.75
CA LEU A 591 42.96 17.26 -38.50
C LEU A 591 42.40 16.55 -39.74
N GLY A 592 41.23 15.91 -39.63
CA GLY A 592 40.56 15.25 -40.75
C GLY A 592 40.10 16.22 -41.83
N LEU A 593 39.58 17.39 -41.45
CA LEU A 593 39.18 18.44 -42.39
C LEU A 593 40.39 19.05 -43.10
N VAL A 594 41.48 19.32 -42.38
CA VAL A 594 42.73 19.83 -42.99
C VAL A 594 43.35 18.80 -43.94
N ALA A 595 43.36 17.52 -43.57
CA ALA A 595 43.83 16.46 -44.46
C ALA A 595 42.92 16.27 -45.70
N ALA A 596 41.62 16.53 -45.58
CA ALA A 596 40.69 16.52 -46.70
C ALA A 596 40.91 17.71 -47.66
N GLU A 597 41.26 18.88 -47.13
CA GLU A 597 41.64 20.05 -47.95
C GLU A 597 42.95 19.79 -48.72
N GLU A 598 43.96 19.17 -48.11
CA GLU A 598 45.23 18.80 -48.78
C GLU A 598 45.04 17.70 -49.86
N HIS A 599 44.09 16.78 -49.68
CA HIS A 599 43.75 15.78 -50.70
C HIS A 599 42.85 16.28 -51.82
N SER A 600 42.17 17.43 -51.64
CA SER A 600 41.36 18.06 -52.70
C SER A 600 42.18 18.90 -53.69
N ALA A 601 43.46 19.16 -53.40
CA ALA A 601 44.34 20.00 -54.23
C ALA A 601 44.93 19.30 -55.47
N VAL A 602 44.48 18.08 -55.82
CA VAL A 602 44.94 17.34 -57.00
C VAL A 602 43.76 16.81 -57.83
N VAL A 603 42.99 17.71 -58.44
CA VAL A 603 42.18 17.42 -59.64
C VAL A 603 42.16 18.70 -60.51
N PRO A 604 42.62 18.68 -61.78
CA PRO A 604 42.45 19.80 -62.69
C PRO A 604 40.99 19.89 -63.19
N ASP A 605 40.52 21.12 -63.32
CA ASP A 605 39.22 21.58 -63.81
C ASP A 605 38.63 20.81 -64.98
N GLU A 606 37.34 20.47 -64.87
CA GLU A 606 36.35 20.60 -65.95
C GLU A 606 34.95 20.73 -65.34
N ILE A 607 34.50 21.97 -65.15
CA ILE A 607 33.10 22.31 -64.85
C ILE A 607 32.49 22.89 -66.13
N ALA A 608 31.53 22.18 -66.73
CA ALA A 608 30.61 22.75 -67.70
C ALA A 608 29.40 23.36 -66.96
N PRO A 609 28.89 24.55 -67.36
CA PRO A 609 27.86 25.25 -66.61
C PRO A 609 26.48 24.65 -66.87
N LEU A 610 25.69 24.45 -65.81
CA LEU A 610 24.25 24.29 -65.92
C LEU A 610 23.57 25.59 -65.53
N GLU A 611 22.80 26.10 -66.49
CA GLU A 611 21.95 27.29 -66.39
C GLU A 611 20.94 27.14 -65.24
N GLY A 612 20.76 28.25 -64.53
CA GLY A 612 19.73 28.37 -63.51
C GLY A 612 18.38 28.67 -64.13
N ASP A 613 17.33 28.21 -63.47
CA ASP A 613 16.05 28.90 -63.48
C ASP A 613 15.58 29.15 -62.04
N LYS A 614 15.21 30.40 -61.81
CA LYS A 614 14.63 30.94 -60.58
C LYS A 614 13.12 30.72 -60.66
N ASP A 615 12.50 30.31 -59.56
CA ASP A 615 11.25 30.91 -59.06
C ASP A 615 10.95 30.37 -57.65
N VAL A 616 11.21 31.15 -56.62
CA VAL A 616 10.29 32.04 -55.90
C VAL A 616 9.27 31.29 -55.04
N SER A 617 9.56 31.38 -53.74
CA SER A 617 8.72 31.08 -52.58
C SER A 617 7.29 31.60 -52.68
N ARG A 618 6.32 30.79 -52.29
CA ARG A 618 5.03 31.27 -51.81
C ARG A 618 4.51 30.41 -50.66
N MET A 619 4.26 31.09 -49.54
CA MET A 619 3.64 30.60 -48.31
C MET A 619 2.24 30.01 -48.55
N GLU A 620 1.91 28.97 -47.79
CA GLU A 620 0.53 28.68 -47.36
C GLU A 620 0.55 28.33 -45.85
N GLU A 621 0.08 29.28 -45.05
CA GLU A 621 -0.69 29.00 -43.83
C GLU A 621 -2.17 28.76 -44.22
N VAL A 622 -2.93 28.16 -43.28
CA VAL A 622 -4.41 28.01 -43.13
C VAL A 622 -4.73 26.50 -43.03
N ASP A 623 -5.37 25.94 -41.99
CA ASP A 623 -6.11 26.41 -40.81
C ASP A 623 -5.87 25.44 -39.64
#